data_AF-A0A5K7XB13-F1
#
_entry.id   AF-A0A5K7XB13-F1
#
_cell.length_a   1.000
_cell.length_b   1.000
_cell.length_c   1.000
_cell.angle_alpha   90.00
_cell.angle_beta   90.00
_cell.angle_gamma   90.00
#
_symmetry.space_group_name_H-M   'P 1'
#
loop_
_entity.id
_entity.type
_entity.pdbx_description
1 polymer ?
#
loop_
_entity_poly.entity_id
_entity_poly.type
_entity_poly.pdbx_seq_one_letter_code
_entity_poly.pdbx_strand_id
1 'polypeptide(L)'
;MLQRSVVFALLAKNKMSAFSFFRPRFSIRALLALMTLLALFLAYHLNWIRQRRAAIDSGVVTVRAHVAQPWMQLPRAPRPSRILRLFGEETYAALWVNEKAGDDLAAMAALFPEANLRKRYRRNSPSLSYRRPEIKAVKMANPQRSPSRYGN
;
A
#
# COMPACT_ATOMS: atom_id res chain seq x y z
N MET A 1 30.63 9.75 -47.54
CA MET A 1 29.73 9.43 -46.41
C MET A 1 29.93 7.99 -45.85
N LEU A 2 31.07 7.33 -46.08
CA LEU A 2 31.25 5.88 -45.80
C LEU A 2 32.39 5.51 -44.82
N GLN A 3 33.09 6.48 -44.23
CA GLN A 3 34.29 6.21 -43.40
C GLN A 3 34.04 6.09 -41.88
N ARG A 4 32.84 6.39 -41.37
CA ARG A 4 32.58 6.39 -39.91
C ARG A 4 32.17 5.03 -39.32
N SER A 5 31.77 4.08 -40.15
CA SER A 5 31.22 2.79 -39.67
C SER A 5 32.29 1.80 -39.19
N VAL A 6 33.52 1.89 -39.71
CA VAL A 6 34.59 0.92 -39.36
C VAL A 6 35.22 1.21 -37.99
N VAL A 7 35.28 2.49 -37.58
CA VAL A 7 35.87 2.89 -36.30
C VAL A 7 35.03 2.44 -35.11
N PHE A 8 33.69 2.41 -35.24
CA PHE A 8 32.80 1.92 -34.19
C PHE A 8 32.87 0.40 -33.99
N ALA A 9 33.16 -0.36 -35.04
CA ALA A 9 33.30 -1.82 -34.94
C ALA A 9 34.58 -2.25 -34.21
N LEU A 10 35.65 -1.44 -34.26
CA LEU A 10 36.92 -1.74 -33.58
C LEU A 10 36.93 -1.36 -32.10
N LEU A 11 36.07 -0.43 -31.66
CA LEU A 11 36.01 -0.02 -30.24
C LEU A 11 35.19 -0.98 -29.34
N ALA A 12 34.37 -1.86 -29.93
CA ALA A 12 33.48 -2.76 -29.18
C ALA A 12 34.15 -4.08 -28.74
N LYS A 13 35.33 -4.43 -29.28
CA LYS A 13 35.95 -5.74 -29.03
C LYS A 13 36.78 -5.85 -27.74
N ASN A 14 36.97 -4.76 -26.99
CA ASN A 14 37.94 -4.72 -25.88
C ASN A 14 37.34 -4.59 -24.47
N LYS A 15 36.08 -4.98 -24.26
CA LYS A 15 35.41 -4.91 -22.94
C LYS A 15 34.81 -6.24 -22.44
N MET A 16 35.18 -7.38 -23.00
CA MET A 16 34.58 -8.68 -22.60
C MET A 16 35.47 -9.58 -21.72
N SER A 17 36.71 -9.20 -21.39
CA SER A 17 37.61 -10.09 -20.61
C SER A 17 37.78 -9.73 -19.12
N ALA A 18 37.24 -8.61 -18.64
CA ALA A 18 37.50 -8.15 -17.27
C ALA A 18 36.74 -8.91 -16.17
N PHE A 19 35.83 -9.83 -16.51
CA PHE A 19 35.00 -10.54 -15.52
C PHE A 19 35.46 -11.97 -15.17
N SER A 20 36.55 -12.51 -15.77
CA SER A 20 36.95 -13.90 -15.52
C SER A 20 37.86 -14.12 -14.30
N PHE A 21 38.25 -13.06 -13.56
CA PHE A 21 39.21 -13.17 -12.45
C PHE A 21 38.62 -13.07 -11.04
N PHE A 22 37.31 -12.90 -10.88
CA PHE A 22 36.67 -13.04 -9.57
C PHE A 22 36.44 -14.53 -9.26
N ARG A 23 37.51 -15.23 -8.86
CA ARG A 23 37.41 -16.49 -8.11
C ARG A 23 37.51 -16.16 -6.63
N PRO A 24 36.41 -15.74 -5.97
CA PRO A 24 36.49 -15.46 -4.55
C PRO A 24 36.81 -16.77 -3.84
N ARG A 25 38.01 -16.86 -3.26
CA ARG A 25 38.38 -17.94 -2.35
C ARG A 25 37.66 -17.67 -1.03
N PHE A 26 36.34 -17.88 -1.02
CA PHE A 26 35.55 -17.83 0.20
C PHE A 26 35.98 -18.98 1.09
N SER A 27 36.59 -18.65 2.24
CA SER A 27 36.80 -19.64 3.28
C SER A 27 35.43 -20.09 3.81
N ILE A 28 35.33 -21.36 4.23
CA ILE A 28 34.10 -21.89 4.86
C ILE A 28 33.66 -20.98 6.03
N ARG A 29 34.62 -20.36 6.73
CA ARG A 29 34.35 -19.37 7.79
C ARG A 29 33.58 -18.15 7.28
N ALA A 30 33.94 -17.61 6.12
CA ALA A 30 33.25 -16.47 5.51
C ALA A 30 31.82 -16.85 5.10
N LEU A 31 31.61 -18.07 4.58
CA LEU A 31 30.27 -18.56 4.24
C LEU A 31 29.39 -18.68 5.49
N LEU A 32 29.94 -19.24 6.57
CA LEU A 32 29.22 -19.35 7.85
C LEU A 32 28.86 -17.97 8.41
N ALA A 33 29.79 -17.02 8.39
CA ALA A 33 29.53 -15.64 8.81
C ALA A 33 28.40 -15.01 7.95
N LEU A 34 28.44 -15.18 6.64
CA LEU A 34 27.40 -14.68 5.75
C LEU A 34 26.03 -15.31 6.05
N MET A 35 25.97 -16.62 6.27
CA MET A 35 24.74 -17.32 6.64
C MET A 35 24.18 -16.82 7.98
N THR A 36 25.03 -16.58 8.98
CA THR A 36 24.58 -16.03 10.26
C THR A 36 24.01 -14.61 10.11
N LEU A 37 24.66 -13.74 9.33
CA LEU A 37 24.15 -12.41 9.05
C LEU A 37 22.81 -12.46 8.30
N LEU A 38 22.69 -13.37 7.33
CA LEU A 38 21.45 -13.58 6.60
C LEU A 38 20.31 -14.07 7.52
N ALA A 39 20.61 -14.98 8.45
CA ALA A 39 19.64 -15.46 9.43
C ALA A 39 19.14 -14.35 10.35
N LEU A 40 20.06 -13.51 10.87
CA LEU A 40 19.71 -12.34 11.68
C LEU A 40 18.88 -11.33 10.88
N PHE A 41 19.25 -11.09 9.63
CA PHE A 41 18.51 -10.22 8.73
C PHE A 41 17.08 -10.71 8.50
N LEU A 42 16.88 -12.01 8.27
CA LEU A 42 15.56 -12.62 8.11
C LEU A 42 14.75 -12.57 9.41
N ALA A 43 15.37 -12.85 10.55
CA ALA A 43 14.71 -12.76 11.86
C ALA A 43 14.19 -11.33 12.14
N TYR A 44 15.00 -10.32 11.83
CA TYR A 44 14.60 -8.92 11.92
C TYR A 44 13.38 -8.61 11.05
N HIS A 45 13.39 -9.05 9.78
CA HIS A 45 12.27 -8.82 8.85
C HIS A 45 10.99 -9.53 9.28
N LEU A 46 11.08 -10.76 9.78
CA LEU A 46 9.94 -11.50 10.30
C LEU A 46 9.32 -10.79 11.51
N ASN A 47 10.15 -10.30 12.44
CA ASN A 47 9.64 -9.56 13.59
C ASN A 47 8.98 -8.24 13.16
N TRP A 48 9.56 -7.53 12.18
CA TRP A 48 8.96 -6.32 11.61
C TRP A 48 7.60 -6.61 10.96
N ILE A 49 7.48 -7.66 10.15
CA ILE A 49 6.19 -8.10 9.55
C ILE A 49 5.17 -8.43 10.64
N ARG A 50 5.58 -9.14 11.70
CA ARG A 50 4.70 -9.48 12.83
C ARG A 50 4.15 -8.23 13.51
N GLN A 51 4.98 -7.22 13.76
CA GLN A 51 4.55 -5.96 14.36
C GLN A 51 3.56 -5.21 13.46
N ARG A 52 3.79 -5.21 12.14
CA ARG A 52 2.85 -4.59 11.19
C ARG A 52 1.48 -5.25 11.22
N ARG A 53 1.42 -6.57 11.19
CA ARG A 53 0.16 -7.33 11.26
C ARG A 53 -0.56 -7.03 12.58
N ALA A 54 0.16 -7.08 13.71
CA ALA A 54 -0.39 -6.74 15.01
C ALA A 54 -0.97 -5.31 15.07
N ALA A 55 -0.32 -4.32 14.43
CA ALA A 55 -0.82 -2.94 14.36
C ALA A 55 -2.09 -2.79 13.51
N ILE A 56 -2.26 -3.64 12.49
CA ILE A 56 -3.47 -3.68 11.67
C ILE A 56 -4.59 -4.41 12.42
N ASP A 57 -4.29 -5.58 12.97
CA ASP A 57 -5.27 -6.45 13.66
C ASP A 57 -5.83 -5.80 14.92
N SER A 58 -5.01 -5.03 15.64
CA SER A 58 -5.44 -4.25 16.80
C SER A 58 -6.37 -3.08 16.46
N GLY A 59 -6.51 -2.72 15.18
CA GLY A 59 -7.31 -1.58 14.73
C GLY A 59 -6.68 -0.21 15.04
N VAL A 60 -5.44 -0.18 15.52
CA VAL A 60 -4.63 1.06 15.64
C VAL A 60 -4.46 1.69 14.27
N VAL A 61 -4.14 0.86 13.28
CA VAL A 61 -3.99 1.27 11.89
C VAL A 61 -5.17 0.74 11.09
N THR A 62 -5.98 1.66 10.56
CA THR A 62 -7.07 1.29 9.68
C THR A 62 -6.59 1.31 8.23
N VAL A 63 -6.52 0.11 7.64
CA VAL A 63 -6.26 -0.07 6.21
C VAL A 63 -7.50 0.39 5.47
N ARG A 64 -7.43 1.57 4.85
CA ARG A 64 -8.43 1.95 3.85
C ARG A 64 -7.98 1.27 2.56
N ALA A 65 -8.49 0.06 2.31
CA ALA A 65 -8.37 -0.58 1.01
C ALA A 65 -8.67 0.49 -0.04
N HIS A 66 -7.76 0.66 -0.99
CA HIS A 66 -7.77 1.73 -1.98
C HIS A 66 -9.03 1.65 -2.86
N VAL A 67 -10.19 2.01 -2.32
CA VAL A 67 -11.21 2.68 -3.12
C VAL A 67 -10.69 4.10 -3.23
N ALA A 68 -9.67 4.26 -4.09
CA ALA A 68 -9.24 5.55 -4.57
C ALA A 68 -10.49 6.19 -5.12
N GLN A 69 -11.11 7.08 -4.34
CA GLN A 69 -12.23 7.81 -4.87
C GLN A 69 -11.68 8.57 -6.08
N PRO A 70 -12.33 8.51 -7.25
CA PRO A 70 -11.74 8.99 -8.51
C PRO A 70 -11.25 10.45 -8.45
N TRP A 71 -11.83 11.23 -7.54
CA TRP A 71 -11.53 12.65 -7.34
C TRP A 71 -10.41 12.93 -6.33
N MET A 72 -9.92 11.93 -5.60
CA MET A 72 -8.87 12.11 -4.61
C MET A 72 -7.51 11.82 -5.24
N GLN A 73 -6.85 12.87 -5.75
CA GLN A 73 -5.45 12.79 -6.17
C GLN A 73 -4.58 12.58 -4.92
N LEU A 74 -4.35 11.32 -4.54
CA LEU A 74 -3.37 11.05 -3.50
C LEU A 74 -1.97 11.36 -4.05
N PRO A 75 -1.10 12.04 -3.27
CA PRO A 75 0.30 12.18 -3.63
C PRO A 75 0.86 10.79 -3.95
N ARG A 76 1.62 10.71 -5.05
CA ARG A 76 2.15 9.46 -5.59
C ARG A 76 2.84 8.71 -4.46
N ALA A 77 2.26 7.60 -4.01
CA ALA A 77 2.85 6.85 -2.92
C ALA A 77 4.26 6.40 -3.33
N PRO A 78 5.23 6.43 -2.41
CA PRO A 78 6.54 5.88 -2.68
C PRO A 78 6.34 4.42 -3.11
N ARG A 79 7.09 4.02 -4.15
CA ARG A 79 6.86 2.71 -4.80
C ARG A 79 6.98 1.61 -3.74
N PRO A 80 6.08 0.62 -3.75
CA PRO A 80 6.13 -0.48 -2.80
C PRO A 80 7.51 -1.12 -2.82
N SER A 81 8.08 -1.37 -1.63
CA SER A 81 9.38 -2.04 -1.56
C SER A 81 9.23 -3.45 -2.14
N ARG A 82 10.08 -3.81 -3.09
CA ARG A 82 10.03 -5.14 -3.75
C ARG A 82 10.21 -6.29 -2.74
N ILE A 83 10.85 -6.01 -1.62
CA ILE A 83 11.13 -6.95 -0.54
C ILE A 83 9.82 -7.40 0.11
N LEU A 84 8.87 -6.50 0.40
CA LEU A 84 7.57 -6.87 0.99
C LEU A 84 6.80 -7.85 0.10
N ARG A 85 6.83 -7.62 -1.22
CA ARG A 85 6.22 -8.54 -2.19
C ARG A 85 6.83 -9.94 -2.17
N LEU A 86 8.13 -10.06 -1.88
CA LEU A 86 8.79 -11.36 -1.76
C LEU A 86 8.26 -12.17 -0.57
N PHE A 87 7.82 -11.49 0.49
CA PHE A 87 7.20 -12.11 1.67
C PHE A 87 5.68 -12.27 1.58
N GLY A 88 5.09 -11.97 0.41
CA GLY A 88 3.64 -12.05 0.21
C GLY A 88 2.85 -10.97 0.98
N GLU A 89 3.50 -9.91 1.44
CA GLU A 89 2.84 -8.82 2.16
C GLU A 89 2.20 -7.82 1.19
N GLU A 90 1.02 -7.32 1.57
CA GLU A 90 0.32 -6.27 0.85
C GLU A 90 0.96 -4.91 1.14
N THR A 91 1.05 -4.08 0.10
CA THR A 91 1.60 -2.73 0.21
C THR A 91 0.49 -1.71 0.27
N TYR A 92 0.56 -0.82 1.25
CA TYR A 92 -0.44 0.22 1.47
C TYR A 92 0.11 1.58 1.10
N ALA A 93 -0.55 2.29 0.20
CA ALA A 93 -0.10 3.60 -0.23
C ALA A 93 -0.52 4.73 0.74
N ALA A 94 -1.61 4.52 1.49
CA ALA A 94 -2.02 5.41 2.58
C ALA A 94 -2.67 4.63 3.71
N LEU A 95 -2.36 5.01 4.95
CA LEU A 95 -2.90 4.41 6.16
C LEU A 95 -3.41 5.49 7.10
N TRP A 96 -4.51 5.19 7.80
CA TRP A 96 -5.11 6.09 8.79
C TRP A 96 -4.82 5.57 10.18
N VAL A 97 -4.05 6.35 10.94
CA VAL A 97 -3.71 6.04 12.33
C VAL A 97 -4.79 6.61 13.25
N ASN A 98 -5.32 5.77 14.13
CA ASN A 98 -6.32 6.15 15.11
C ASN A 98 -5.66 6.91 16.27
N GLU A 99 -6.05 8.17 16.47
CA GLU A 99 -5.46 9.05 17.48
C GLU A 99 -5.67 8.54 18.92
N LYS A 100 -6.75 7.78 19.16
CA LYS A 100 -7.06 7.23 20.48
C LYS A 100 -6.09 6.17 20.96
N ALA A 101 -5.32 5.56 20.06
CA ALA A 101 -4.33 4.57 20.46
C ALA A 101 -3.18 5.19 21.29
N GLY A 102 -3.09 6.53 21.35
CA GLY A 102 -1.97 7.21 22.00
C GLY A 102 -0.63 6.94 21.31
N ASP A 103 -0.67 6.25 20.16
CA ASP A 103 0.51 5.72 19.51
C ASP A 103 1.27 6.82 18.78
N ASP A 104 2.59 6.77 19.00
CA ASP A 104 3.56 7.66 18.43
C ASP A 104 3.52 7.53 16.90
N LEU A 105 3.06 8.58 16.22
CA LEU A 105 2.99 8.62 14.75
C LEU A 105 4.37 8.30 14.14
N ALA A 106 5.45 8.68 14.83
CA ALA A 106 6.82 8.38 14.45
C ALA A 106 7.12 6.87 14.47
N ALA A 107 6.68 6.15 15.50
CA ALA A 107 6.84 4.69 15.58
C ALA A 107 6.04 3.99 14.46
N MET A 108 4.83 4.46 14.18
CA MET A 108 4.03 3.96 13.06
C MET A 108 4.68 4.28 11.70
N ALA A 109 5.32 5.43 11.56
CA ALA A 109 6.03 5.80 10.34
C ALA A 109 7.24 4.88 10.08
N ALA A 110 7.92 4.43 11.14
CA ALA A 110 8.98 3.44 11.04
C ALA A 110 8.46 2.04 10.67
N LEU A 111 7.24 1.68 11.11
CA LEU A 111 6.59 0.41 10.77
C LEU A 111 6.10 0.36 9.32
N PHE A 112 5.63 1.49 8.78
CA PHE A 112 5.07 1.59 7.42
C PHE A 112 5.77 2.69 6.59
N PRO A 113 7.07 2.55 6.29
CA PRO A 113 7.83 3.57 5.56
C PRO A 113 7.34 3.78 4.13
N GLU A 114 6.63 2.80 3.55
CA GLU A 114 6.02 2.92 2.22
C GLU A 114 4.66 3.64 2.21
N ALA A 115 4.02 3.79 3.37
CA ALA A 115 2.67 4.32 3.46
C ALA A 115 2.70 5.80 3.85
N ASN A 116 1.88 6.60 3.18
CA ASN A 116 1.58 7.94 3.69
C ASN A 116 0.65 7.83 4.89
N LEU A 117 1.20 8.03 6.08
CA LEU A 117 0.42 8.05 7.32
C LEU A 117 -0.35 9.35 7.44
N ARG A 118 -1.65 9.24 7.70
CA ARG A 118 -2.48 10.38 8.06
C ARG A 118 -3.11 10.15 9.43
N LYS A 119 -3.05 11.16 10.28
CA LYS A 119 -3.85 11.16 11.50
C LYS A 119 -5.31 11.20 11.09
N ARG A 120 -6.07 10.20 11.54
CA ARG A 120 -7.51 10.25 11.43
C ARG A 120 -8.01 11.18 12.51
N TYR A 121 -8.11 12.46 12.18
CA TYR A 121 -8.95 13.34 12.97
C TYR A 121 -10.32 12.70 12.97
N ARG A 122 -10.74 12.21 14.14
CA ARG A 122 -12.16 11.91 14.35
C ARG A 122 -12.80 13.27 14.16
N ARG A 123 -13.24 13.55 12.93
CA ARG A 123 -14.13 14.65 12.69
C ARG A 123 -15.27 14.27 13.62
N ASN A 124 -15.35 14.92 14.77
CA ASN A 124 -16.60 15.12 15.46
C ASN A 124 -17.40 15.92 14.44
N SER A 125 -17.85 15.24 13.38
CA SER A 125 -19.08 15.60 12.74
C SER A 125 -20.02 15.43 13.94
N PRO A 126 -20.48 16.51 14.61
CA PRO A 126 -21.73 16.38 15.34
C PRO A 126 -22.58 15.66 14.34
N SER A 127 -23.05 14.45 14.67
CA SER A 127 -23.85 13.65 13.75
C SER A 127 -24.75 14.65 13.08
N LEU A 128 -24.50 14.93 11.80
CA LEU A 128 -25.48 15.58 10.98
C LEU A 128 -26.51 14.46 10.98
N SER A 129 -27.34 14.45 12.03
CA SER A 129 -28.72 14.13 11.95
C SER A 129 -29.13 14.99 10.79
N TYR A 130 -28.93 14.43 9.60
CA TYR A 130 -29.71 14.68 8.45
C TYR A 130 -31.09 14.44 9.02
N ARG A 131 -31.66 15.54 9.54
CA ARG A 131 -33.00 15.62 10.04
C ARG A 131 -33.74 15.31 8.78
N ARG A 132 -34.01 14.01 8.59
CA ARG A 132 -34.80 13.47 7.50
C ARG A 132 -35.94 14.47 7.44
N PRO A 133 -36.05 15.29 6.38
CA PRO A 133 -37.18 16.21 6.33
C PRO A 133 -38.35 15.28 6.54
N GLU A 134 -39.10 15.50 7.63
CA GLU A 134 -40.35 14.80 7.83
C GLU A 134 -41.09 15.11 6.56
N ILE A 135 -41.13 14.14 5.66
CA ILE A 135 -42.03 14.15 4.53
C ILE A 135 -43.35 14.05 5.26
N LYS A 136 -43.90 15.20 5.67
CA LYS A 136 -45.29 15.34 6.05
C LYS A 136 -45.99 14.65 4.92
N ALA A 137 -46.56 13.49 5.22
CA ALA A 137 -47.25 12.68 4.26
C ALA A 137 -48.23 13.62 3.55
N VAL A 138 -47.88 14.02 2.33
CA VAL A 138 -48.83 14.67 1.44
C VAL A 138 -49.81 13.55 1.19
N LYS A 139 -50.90 13.61 1.96
CA LYS A 139 -52.08 12.78 1.84
C LYS A 139 -52.65 13.10 0.46
N MET A 140 -52.04 12.53 -0.57
CA MET A 140 -52.61 12.47 -1.91
C MET A 140 -53.83 11.58 -1.76
N ALA A 141 -54.95 12.23 -1.44
CA ALA A 141 -56.26 11.72 -1.76
C ALA A 141 -56.19 11.28 -3.22
N ASN A 142 -56.25 9.97 -3.43
CA ASN A 142 -56.46 9.38 -4.74
C ASN A 142 -57.97 9.24 -4.88
N PRO A 143 -58.67 10.17 -5.57
CA PRO A 143 -60.08 10.00 -5.82
C PRO A 143 -60.22 9.09 -7.05
N GLN A 144 -60.99 8.02 -6.86
CA GLN A 144 -61.67 7.29 -7.94
C GLN A 144 -60.78 6.45 -8.87
N ARG A 145 -60.53 5.20 -8.45
CA ARG A 145 -60.62 4.08 -9.40
C ARG A 145 -62.07 3.58 -9.40
N SER A 146 -62.82 4.02 -10.41
CA SER A 146 -64.12 3.44 -10.75
C SER A 146 -63.95 2.02 -11.29
N PRO A 147 -64.75 1.04 -10.86
CA PRO A 147 -64.74 -0.29 -11.45
C PRO A 147 -65.62 -0.29 -12.71
N SER A 148 -65.02 -0.32 -13.90
CA SER A 148 -65.74 -0.71 -15.13
C SER A 148 -65.39 -2.16 -15.46
N ARG A 149 -66.24 -3.11 -15.10
CA ARG A 149 -67.44 -3.56 -15.83
C ARG A 149 -67.08 -4.78 -16.69
N TYR A 150 -67.50 -5.93 -16.18
CA TYR A 150 -67.66 -7.18 -16.91
C TYR A 150 -68.36 -6.95 -18.26
N GLY A 151 -67.87 -7.61 -19.30
CA GLY A 151 -68.54 -7.80 -20.58
C GLY A 151 -68.00 -9.09 -21.21
N ASN A 152 -68.91 -10.05 -21.41
CA ASN A 152 -68.71 -11.38 -21.98
C ASN A 152 -68.14 -11.37 -23.40
#